data_AF-A0A258WPL2-F1
#
_entry.id   AF-A0A258WPL2-F1
#
_cell.length_a   1.000
_cell.length_b   1.000
_cell.length_c   1.000
_cell.angle_alpha   90.00
_cell.angle_beta   90.00
_cell.angle_gamma   90.00
#
_symmetry.space_group_name_H-M   'P 1'
#
loop_
_entity.id
_entity.type
_entity.pdbx_description
1 polymer ?
#
loop_
_entity_poly.entity_id
_entity_poly.type
_entity_poly.pdbx_seq_one_letter_code
_entity_poly.pdbx_strand_id
1 'polypeptide(L)'
;MGEQLLKLVITEAKFNDGTDLTKQYTSNNAYLLIHKNLNEPGLYFANIMPAKGSKSFGKISELEQKKGDSSEQLSFKWSFQNSYNTETGDVYVMIGLIYSGEPSSFLCMINLGNEKVLQFKGYVAN
;
A
#
# COMPACT_ATOMS: atom_id res chain seq x y z
N MET A 1 13.52 0.91 10.87
CA MET A 1 12.85 1.33 9.61
C MET A 1 13.93 2.01 8.78
N GLY A 2 14.15 1.61 7.54
CA GLY A 2 15.22 2.16 6.70
C GLY A 2 14.75 3.29 5.80
N GLU A 3 15.44 3.46 4.67
CA GLU A 3 15.15 4.46 3.64
C GLU A 3 13.70 4.32 3.14
N GLN A 4 12.93 5.41 3.23
CA GLN A 4 11.58 5.51 2.66
C GLN A 4 11.68 5.86 1.19
N LEU A 5 11.02 5.08 0.33
CA LEU A 5 11.11 5.24 -1.12
C LEU A 5 9.84 5.81 -1.72
N LEU A 6 8.67 5.44 -1.18
CA LEU A 6 7.37 5.91 -1.67
C LEU A 6 6.35 5.88 -0.54
N LYS A 7 5.76 7.03 -0.22
CA LYS A 7 4.70 7.15 0.80
C LYS A 7 3.40 7.61 0.15
N LEU A 8 2.33 6.85 0.38
CA LEU A 8 1.01 7.05 -0.25
C LEU A 8 -0.05 7.28 0.83
N VAL A 9 -0.57 8.50 0.94
CA VAL A 9 -1.53 8.89 1.98
C VAL A 9 -2.95 8.51 1.57
N ILE A 10 -3.63 7.71 2.38
CA ILE A 10 -4.94 7.14 2.02
C ILE A 10 -6.05 8.14 2.33
N THR A 11 -6.90 8.43 1.33
CA THR A 11 -8.09 9.27 1.46
C THR A 11 -9.40 8.53 1.17
N GLU A 12 -9.34 7.40 0.45
CA GLU A 12 -10.47 6.49 0.20
C GLU A 12 -10.00 5.05 0.44
N ALA A 13 -10.82 4.24 1.13
CA ALA A 13 -10.55 2.83 1.37
C ALA A 13 -11.84 2.01 1.28
N LYS A 14 -11.90 1.01 0.41
CA LYS A 14 -13.10 0.17 0.24
C LYS A 14 -12.78 -1.23 -0.25
N PHE A 15 -13.65 -2.17 0.08
CA PHE A 15 -13.68 -3.46 -0.60
C PHE A 15 -14.45 -3.35 -1.92
N ASN A 16 -14.15 -4.26 -2.85
CA ASN A 16 -14.86 -4.37 -4.13
C ASN A 16 -16.32 -4.81 -4.01
N ASP A 17 -16.76 -5.29 -2.84
CA ASP A 17 -18.17 -5.58 -2.52
C ASP A 17 -18.98 -4.33 -2.12
N GLY A 18 -18.33 -3.16 -2.07
CA GLY A 18 -18.96 -1.89 -1.68
C GLY A 18 -18.81 -1.54 -0.20
N THR A 19 -18.22 -2.41 0.62
CA THR A 19 -17.94 -2.11 2.03
C THR A 19 -16.94 -0.95 2.14
N ASP A 20 -17.38 0.17 2.69
CA ASP A 20 -16.58 1.38 2.87
C ASP A 20 -15.82 1.39 4.20
N LEU A 21 -14.50 1.50 4.12
CA LEU A 21 -13.58 1.58 5.26
C LEU A 21 -12.93 2.97 5.37
N THR A 22 -13.35 3.93 4.56
CA THR A 22 -12.69 5.24 4.41
C THR A 22 -12.53 5.93 5.75
N LYS A 23 -13.59 6.01 6.56
CA LYS A 23 -13.52 6.62 7.90
C LYS A 23 -12.52 5.95 8.82
N GLN A 24 -12.40 4.61 8.75
CA GLN A 24 -11.44 3.87 9.56
C GLN A 24 -10.00 4.23 9.16
N TYR A 25 -9.71 4.33 7.87
CA TYR A 25 -8.37 4.67 7.39
C TYR A 25 -8.02 6.15 7.62
N THR A 26 -8.93 7.07 7.31
CA THR A 26 -8.67 8.52 7.41
C THR A 26 -8.56 8.98 8.86
N SER A 27 -9.43 8.50 9.76
CA SER A 27 -9.36 8.84 11.19
C SER A 27 -8.08 8.33 11.86
N ASN A 28 -7.40 7.37 11.24
CA ASN A 28 -6.14 6.83 11.73
C ASN A 28 -4.90 7.39 11.04
N ASN A 29 -5.04 8.39 10.16
CA ASN A 29 -3.95 8.95 9.35
C ASN A 29 -3.19 7.87 8.56
N ALA A 30 -3.94 6.93 8.00
CA ALA A 30 -3.37 5.74 7.39
C ALA A 30 -2.61 6.04 6.09
N TYR A 31 -1.53 5.29 5.85
CA TYR A 31 -0.74 5.42 4.63
C TYR A 31 -0.12 4.08 4.23
N LEU A 32 0.22 3.95 2.95
CA LEU A 32 1.03 2.87 2.41
C LEU A 32 2.48 3.35 2.26
N LEU A 33 3.43 2.44 2.42
CA LEU A 33 4.84 2.75 2.34
C LEU A 33 5.62 1.64 1.63
N ILE A 34 6.40 2.01 0.61
CA ILE A 34 7.52 1.21 0.11
C ILE A 34 8.81 1.74 0.74
N HIS A 35 9.60 0.85 1.31
CA HIS A 35 10.86 1.21 1.98
C HIS A 35 11.89 0.08 1.88
N LYS A 36 13.16 0.40 2.19
CA LYS A 36 14.20 -0.60 2.46
C LYS A 36 14.29 -0.88 3.96
N ASN A 37 14.72 -2.08 4.32
CA ASN A 37 15.12 -2.38 5.69
C ASN A 37 16.63 -2.13 5.84
N LEU A 38 17.07 -1.60 6.98
CA LEU A 38 18.50 -1.36 7.25
C LEU A 38 19.24 -2.67 7.50
N ASN A 39 18.54 -3.64 8.07
CA ASN A 39 19.14 -4.88 8.57
C ASN A 39 19.01 -6.04 7.58
N GLU A 40 18.16 -5.90 6.57
CA GLU A 40 17.86 -6.97 5.62
C GLU A 40 17.76 -6.43 4.19
N PRO A 41 18.40 -7.10 3.21
CA PRO A 41 18.32 -6.67 1.83
C PRO A 41 16.94 -6.93 1.24
N GLY A 42 16.43 -5.94 0.51
CA GLY A 42 15.19 -6.05 -0.25
C GLY A 42 14.28 -4.84 -0.09
N LEU A 43 13.17 -4.89 -0.81
CA LEU A 43 12.08 -3.93 -0.72
C LEU A 43 10.98 -4.48 0.17
N TYR A 44 10.35 -3.57 0.89
CA TYR A 44 9.28 -3.88 1.85
C TYR A 44 8.09 -2.98 1.57
N PHE A 45 6.91 -3.53 1.79
CA PHE A 45 5.65 -2.81 1.72
C PHE A 45 4.95 -2.85 3.07
N ALA A 46 4.31 -1.73 3.43
CA ALA A 46 3.54 -1.63 4.65
C ALA A 46 2.24 -0.84 4.45
N ASN A 47 1.19 -1.31 5.13
CA ASN A 47 -0.04 -0.58 5.37
C ASN A 47 -0.06 -0.18 6.86
N ILE A 48 -0.05 1.12 7.15
CA ILE A 48 0.18 1.65 8.49
C ILE A 48 -0.99 2.52 8.89
N MET A 49 -1.54 2.28 10.09
CA MET A 49 -2.54 3.11 10.77
C MET A 49 -1.95 3.65 12.08
N PRO A 50 -1.25 4.80 12.05
CA PRO A 50 -0.51 5.31 13.19
C PRO A 50 -1.35 5.51 14.45
N ALA A 51 -2.54 6.13 14.35
CA ALA A 51 -3.34 6.44 15.53
C ALA A 51 -3.89 5.17 16.22
N LYS A 52 -4.04 4.07 15.48
CA LYS A 52 -4.42 2.75 16.01
C LYS A 52 -3.22 1.96 16.54
N GLY A 53 -1.99 2.39 16.24
CA GLY A 53 -0.78 1.63 16.52
C GLY A 53 -0.68 0.31 15.73
N SER A 54 -1.43 0.17 14.64
CA SER A 54 -1.49 -1.07 13.85
C SER A 54 -0.79 -0.94 12.51
N LYS A 55 -0.09 -2.00 12.10
CA LYS A 55 0.51 -2.09 10.77
C LYS A 55 0.46 -3.52 10.24
N SER A 56 0.31 -3.64 8.93
CA SER A 56 0.63 -4.84 8.16
C SER A 56 1.90 -4.53 7.37
N PHE A 57 2.93 -5.36 7.45
CA PHE A 57 4.24 -5.06 6.86
C PHE A 57 4.92 -6.34 6.38
N GLY A 58 5.78 -6.23 5.39
CA GLY A 58 6.56 -7.39 4.95
C GLY A 58 7.22 -7.20 3.59
N LYS A 59 7.77 -8.29 3.07
CA LYS A 59 8.71 -8.27 1.93
C LYS A 59 7.97 -8.22 0.60
N ILE A 60 8.54 -7.47 -0.34
CA ILE A 60 8.14 -7.43 -1.74
C ILE A 60 8.96 -8.48 -2.52
N SER A 61 8.30 -9.24 -3.38
CA SER A 61 8.92 -10.12 -4.37
C SER A 61 8.23 -9.96 -5.73
N GLU A 62 8.89 -10.42 -6.81
CA GLU A 62 8.33 -10.37 -8.17
C GLU A 62 7.87 -8.96 -8.58
N LEU A 63 8.69 -7.94 -8.28
CA LEU A 63 8.38 -6.56 -8.61
C LEU A 63 8.48 -6.34 -10.12
N GLU A 64 7.36 -5.93 -10.71
CA GLU A 64 7.26 -5.44 -12.07
C GLU A 64 6.91 -3.94 -12.05
N GLN A 65 7.52 -3.20 -12.97
CA GLN A 65 7.32 -1.76 -13.12
C GLN A 65 7.02 -1.44 -14.58
N LYS A 66 5.96 -0.68 -14.83
CA LYS A 66 5.62 -0.14 -16.14
C LYS A 66 5.53 1.38 -16.04
N LYS A 67 6.29 2.09 -16.86
CA LYS A 67 6.29 3.56 -16.91
C LYS A 67 5.59 4.05 -18.17
N GLY A 68 4.73 5.04 -18.01
CA GLY A 68 4.18 5.86 -19.08
C GLY A 68 4.60 7.32 -18.91
N ASP A 69 4.14 8.20 -19.81
CA ASP A 69 4.57 9.60 -19.85
C ASP A 69 4.18 10.41 -18.61
N SER A 70 3.05 10.08 -17.97
CA SER A 70 2.55 10.76 -16.76
C SER A 70 1.96 9.79 -15.75
N SER A 71 2.36 8.52 -15.84
CA SER A 71 1.88 7.47 -14.97
C SER A 71 2.93 6.39 -14.76
N GLU A 72 2.81 5.70 -13.65
CA GLU A 72 3.66 4.56 -13.33
C GLU A 72 2.82 3.49 -12.66
N GLN A 73 3.05 2.24 -13.03
CA GLN A 73 2.39 1.09 -12.43
C GLN A 73 3.45 0.18 -11.80
N LEU A 74 3.23 -0.16 -10.54
CA LEU A 74 3.98 -1.18 -9.80
C LEU A 74 3.06 -2.37 -9.56
N SER A 75 3.55 -3.57 -9.82
CA SER A 75 2.87 -4.81 -9.43
C SER A 75 3.85 -5.77 -8.78
N PHE A 76 3.43 -6.42 -7.70
CA PHE A 76 4.32 -7.30 -6.93
C PHE A 76 3.55 -8.28 -6.05
N LYS A 77 4.25 -9.32 -5.59
CA LYS A 77 3.83 -10.15 -4.46
C LYS A 77 4.27 -9.52 -3.15
N TRP A 78 3.40 -9.58 -2.16
CA TRP A 78 3.64 -9.07 -0.81
C TRP A 78 3.39 -10.17 0.22
N SER A 79 4.46 -10.58 0.90
CA SER A 79 4.42 -11.49 2.04
C SER A 79 4.34 -10.65 3.30
N PHE A 80 3.14 -10.54 3.90
CA PHE A 80 2.86 -9.62 5.01
C PHE A 80 2.72 -10.33 6.36
N GLN A 81 2.93 -9.57 7.43
CA GLN A 81 2.58 -9.90 8.80
C GLN A 81 1.84 -8.73 9.46
N ASN A 82 0.79 -9.04 10.20
CA ASN A 82 0.03 -8.08 10.99
C ASN A 82 0.61 -7.91 12.40
N SER A 83 0.73 -6.66 12.85
CA SER A 83 1.18 -6.36 14.20
C SER A 83 0.12 -6.63 15.29
N TYR A 84 -1.15 -6.85 14.92
CA TYR A 84 -2.30 -6.85 15.84
C TYR A 84 -2.93 -8.22 16.08
N ASN A 85 -2.65 -9.21 15.23
CA ASN A 85 -3.20 -10.57 15.38
C ASN A 85 -2.23 -11.67 14.89
N THR A 86 -0.96 -11.33 14.64
CA THR A 86 0.08 -12.26 14.12
C THR A 86 -0.24 -12.95 12.79
N GLU A 87 -1.36 -12.63 12.14
CA GLU A 87 -1.71 -13.21 10.85
C GLU A 87 -0.69 -12.80 9.79
N THR A 88 -0.41 -13.75 8.91
CA THR A 88 0.49 -13.60 7.78
C THR A 88 -0.20 -14.04 6.51
N GLY A 89 0.27 -13.56 5.36
CA GLY A 89 -0.22 -14.05 4.08
C GLY A 89 0.61 -13.54 2.91
N ASP A 90 0.38 -14.16 1.76
CA ASP A 90 0.96 -13.77 0.49
C ASP A 90 -0.14 -13.25 -0.43
N VAL A 91 -0.01 -12.01 -0.87
CA VAL A 91 -1.04 -11.34 -1.69
C VAL A 91 -0.39 -10.62 -2.87
N TYR A 92 -1.18 -10.43 -3.93
CA TYR A 92 -0.76 -9.60 -5.05
C TYR A 92 -1.21 -8.16 -4.84
N VAL A 93 -0.29 -7.22 -5.09
CA VAL A 93 -0.52 -5.78 -4.98
C VAL A 93 -0.27 -5.13 -6.33
N MET A 94 -1.15 -4.19 -6.68
CA MET A 94 -0.97 -3.30 -7.83
C MET A 94 -1.12 -1.85 -7.36
N ILE A 95 -0.19 -0.99 -7.76
CA ILE A 95 -0.20 0.45 -7.47
C ILE A 95 -0.09 1.19 -8.81
N GLY A 96 -1.09 2.01 -9.13
CA GLY A 96 -1.02 3.01 -10.19
C GLY A 96 -0.73 4.38 -9.58
N LEU A 97 0.28 5.06 -10.10
CA LEU A 97 0.68 6.43 -9.78
C LEU A 97 0.35 7.31 -10.98
N ILE A 98 -0.22 8.48 -10.73
CA ILE A 98 -0.63 9.46 -11.74
C ILE A 98 0.01 10.80 -11.38
N TYR A 99 0.93 11.27 -12.24
CA TYR A 99 1.76 12.45 -12.02
C TYR A 99 1.22 13.71 -12.75
N SER A 100 0.01 13.66 -13.28
CA SER A 100 -0.60 14.76 -14.04
C SER A 100 -1.21 15.88 -13.19
N GLY A 101 -1.07 15.83 -11.86
CA GLY A 101 -1.59 16.83 -10.93
C GLY A 101 -0.74 16.97 -9.66
N GLU A 102 -0.96 18.05 -8.92
CA GLU A 102 -0.32 18.33 -7.64
C GLU A 102 -1.37 18.40 -6.50
N PRO A 103 -1.29 17.51 -5.49
CA PRO A 103 -0.34 16.42 -5.37
C PRO A 103 -0.64 15.27 -6.36
N SER A 104 0.39 14.50 -6.72
CA SER A 104 0.22 13.31 -7.56
C SER A 104 -0.70 12.29 -6.88
N SER A 105 -1.52 11.60 -7.65
CA SER A 105 -2.54 10.69 -7.12
C SER A 105 -2.09 9.22 -7.23
N PHE A 106 -2.68 8.35 -6.41
CA PHE A 106 -2.50 6.91 -6.56
C PHE A 106 -3.82 6.12 -6.46
N LEU A 107 -3.80 4.93 -7.04
CA LEU A 107 -4.76 3.85 -6.82
C LEU A 107 -3.97 2.59 -6.46
N CYS A 108 -4.24 2.00 -5.30
CA CYS A 108 -3.65 0.73 -4.89
C CYS A 108 -4.75 -0.33 -4.75
N MET A 109 -4.49 -1.53 -5.24
CA MET A 109 -5.36 -2.71 -5.10
C MET A 109 -4.58 -3.85 -4.47
N ILE A 110 -5.12 -4.44 -3.41
CA ILE A 110 -4.58 -5.61 -2.73
C ILE A 110 -5.58 -6.76 -2.91
N ASN A 111 -5.16 -7.82 -3.59
CA ASN A 111 -5.98 -9.01 -3.78
C ASN A 111 -5.79 -9.97 -2.59
N LEU A 112 -6.80 -10.05 -1.73
CA LEU A 112 -6.78 -10.87 -0.51
C LEU A 112 -7.22 -12.33 -0.76
N GLY A 113 -7.44 -12.73 -2.02
CA GLY A 113 -7.99 -14.03 -2.39
C GLY A 113 -9.52 -14.07 -2.34
N ASN A 114 -10.12 -15.16 -2.84
CA ASN A 114 -11.58 -15.37 -2.90
C ASN A 114 -12.35 -14.16 -3.47
N GLU A 115 -11.83 -13.58 -4.55
CA GLU A 115 -12.39 -12.40 -5.23
C GLU A 115 -12.44 -11.13 -4.38
N LYS A 116 -11.89 -11.13 -3.16
CA LYS A 116 -11.88 -9.97 -2.25
C LYS A 116 -10.70 -9.05 -2.55
N VAL A 117 -11.00 -7.82 -2.96
CA VAL A 117 -10.00 -6.80 -3.29
C VAL A 117 -10.20 -5.58 -2.42
N LEU A 118 -9.15 -5.20 -1.70
CA LEU A 118 -9.09 -3.94 -0.95
C LEU A 118 -8.49 -2.85 -1.84
N GLN A 119 -9.21 -1.76 -2.02
CA GLN A 119 -8.84 -0.63 -2.86
C GLN A 119 -8.53 0.59 -2.00
N PHE A 120 -7.43 1.26 -2.30
CA PHE A 120 -7.04 2.52 -1.70
C PHE A 120 -6.84 3.59 -2.78
N LYS A 121 -7.27 4.81 -2.49
CA LYS A 121 -6.87 5.98 -3.26
C LYS A 121 -6.37 7.08 -2.34
N GLY A 122 -5.63 8.00 -2.94
CA GLY A 122 -5.21 9.23 -2.29
C GLY A 122 -4.06 9.85 -3.05
N TYR A 123 -3.09 10.39 -2.32
CA TYR A 123 -2.00 11.15 -2.92
C TYR A 123 -0.61 10.65 -2.49
N VAL A 124 0.38 10.93 -3.33
CA VAL A 124 1.79 10.69 -3.05
C VAL A 124 2.30 11.81 -2.15
N ALA A 125 2.92 11.46 -1.02
CA ALA A 125 3.57 12.44 -0.16
C ALA A 125 4.97 12.76 -0.73
N ASN A 126 5.24 14.06 -0.90
CA ASN A 126 6.57 14.60 -1.24
C ASN A 126 7.50 14.59 -0.02
#